data_AF-A0A3N1B0H0-F1
#
_entry.id   AF-A0A3N1B0H0-F1
#
_cell.length_a   1.000
_cell.length_b   1.000
_cell.length_c   1.000
_cell.angle_alpha   90.00
_cell.angle_beta   90.00
_cell.angle_gamma   90.00
#
_symmetry.space_group_name_H-M   'P 1'
#
loop_
_entity.id
_entity.type
_entity.pdbx_description
1 polymer ?
#
loop_
_entity_poly.entity_id
_entity_poly.type
_entity_poly.pdbx_seq_one_letter_code
_entity_poly.pdbx_strand_id
1 'polypeptide(L)'
;MRHPGRATWQQATGNSTAGRVAPSHTEPKDVPLTVALAALADPIRLAIVRQVSQVGDWERTCASFDLPVGKASRTHHFSVLRDAGVIEQRDEGPHRLTRLRRKEFDECFPGLLDLVLNEPRWDKPIGVRSADGAERGRRRTSQHSSHSSRGGNHGR
;
A
#
# COMPACT_ATOMS: atom_id res chain seq x y z
N MET A 1 -6.41 -13.21 53.83
CA MET A 1 -5.19 -12.40 53.54
C MET A 1 -4.43 -13.07 52.41
N ARG A 2 -3.89 -12.24 51.48
CA ARG A 2 -3.11 -12.53 50.26
C ARG A 2 -3.90 -12.91 48.99
N HIS A 3 -4.14 -11.87 48.18
CA HIS A 3 -4.37 -11.93 46.74
C HIS A 3 -3.09 -12.36 46.00
N PRO A 4 -3.20 -13.04 44.84
CA PRO A 4 -2.06 -13.27 43.95
C PRO A 4 -1.65 -11.96 43.25
N GLY A 5 -0.35 -11.67 43.31
CA GLY A 5 0.25 -10.45 42.77
C GLY A 5 0.11 -10.35 41.25
N ARG A 6 -0.47 -9.23 40.80
CA ARG A 6 -0.44 -8.79 39.40
C ARG A 6 1.02 -8.54 39.00
N ALA A 7 1.53 -9.33 38.05
CA ALA A 7 2.73 -8.98 37.31
C ALA A 7 2.43 -7.72 36.50
N THR A 8 3.02 -6.59 36.93
CA THR A 8 2.98 -5.34 36.20
C THR A 8 3.85 -5.47 34.97
N TRP A 9 3.24 -5.55 33.79
CA TRP A 9 3.95 -5.31 32.53
C TRP A 9 4.38 -3.84 32.52
N GLN A 10 5.65 -3.59 32.84
CA GLN A 10 6.29 -2.32 32.56
C GLN A 10 6.47 -2.19 31.04
N GLN A 11 5.87 -1.14 30.49
CA GLN A 11 6.10 -0.73 29.11
C GLN A 11 7.51 -0.14 29.00
N ALA A 12 8.41 -0.91 28.40
CA ALA A 12 9.63 -0.35 27.84
C ALA A 12 9.22 0.46 26.60
N THR A 13 9.11 1.78 26.74
CA THR A 13 9.08 2.70 25.61
C THR A 13 10.47 2.73 24.96
N GLY A 14 10.76 1.72 24.16
CA GLY A 14 11.87 1.76 23.22
C GLY A 14 11.52 2.74 22.10
N ASN A 15 12.09 3.93 22.14
CA ASN A 15 12.02 4.88 21.05
C ASN A 15 12.81 4.31 19.85
N SER A 16 12.15 3.59 18.94
CA SER A 16 12.78 3.04 17.75
C SER A 16 12.99 4.11 16.69
N THR A 17 14.12 4.80 16.72
CA THR A 17 14.71 5.36 15.50
C THR A 17 15.34 4.23 14.69
N ALA A 18 14.52 3.31 14.18
CA ALA A 18 14.98 2.32 13.22
C ALA A 18 15.12 3.04 11.87
N GLY A 19 16.36 3.37 11.49
CA GLY A 19 16.66 3.81 10.13
C GLY A 19 16.13 2.77 9.14
N ARG A 20 15.41 3.22 8.10
CA ARG A 20 14.94 2.32 7.05
C ARG A 20 16.15 1.71 6.35
N VAL A 21 16.16 0.38 6.19
CA VAL A 21 17.17 -0.31 5.38
C VAL A 21 17.06 0.19 3.93
N ALA A 22 18.19 0.56 3.34
CA ALA A 22 18.26 1.00 1.95
C ALA A 22 17.73 -0.12 1.04
N PRO A 23 16.93 0.21 0.00
CA PRO A 23 16.45 -0.78 -0.94
C PRO A 23 17.62 -1.35 -1.76
N SER A 24 17.77 -2.68 -1.79
CA SER A 24 18.62 -3.39 -2.76
C SER A 24 17.96 -3.46 -4.15
N HIS A 25 18.66 -3.86 -5.20
CA HIS A 25 18.02 -4.26 -6.46
C HIS A 25 18.92 -5.26 -7.18
N THR A 26 18.31 -6.13 -8.00
CA THR A 26 19.07 -7.04 -8.87
C THR A 26 19.28 -6.37 -10.21
N GLU A 27 20.47 -6.51 -10.81
CA GLU A 27 20.69 -6.07 -12.19
C GLU A 27 19.90 -6.94 -13.18
N PRO A 28 19.21 -6.38 -14.20
CA PRO A 28 18.40 -7.17 -15.13
C PRO A 28 19.17 -8.30 -15.83
N LYS A 29 20.46 -8.09 -16.10
CA LYS A 29 21.35 -9.08 -16.71
C LYS A 29 21.57 -10.34 -15.84
N ASP A 30 21.37 -10.22 -14.53
CA ASP A 30 21.54 -11.30 -13.56
C ASP A 30 20.21 -12.00 -13.25
N VAL A 31 19.11 -11.58 -13.90
CA VAL A 31 17.77 -12.12 -13.69
C VAL A 31 17.44 -13.15 -14.78
N PRO A 32 17.06 -14.38 -14.43
CA PRO A 32 16.55 -15.34 -15.41
C PRO A 32 15.23 -14.87 -16.04
N LEU A 33 15.01 -15.15 -17.32
CA LEU A 33 13.76 -14.81 -18.02
C LEU A 33 12.51 -15.32 -17.28
N THR A 34 12.57 -16.52 -16.69
CA THR A 34 11.47 -17.09 -15.91
C THR A 34 11.09 -16.25 -14.70
N VAL A 35 12.07 -15.63 -14.03
CA VAL A 35 11.86 -14.72 -12.89
C VAL A 35 11.25 -13.41 -13.38
N ALA A 36 11.75 -12.86 -14.49
CA ALA A 36 11.20 -11.66 -15.10
C ALA A 36 9.72 -11.84 -15.51
N LEU A 37 9.40 -12.95 -16.19
CA LEU A 37 8.02 -13.28 -16.56
C LEU A 37 7.14 -13.53 -15.34
N ALA A 38 7.63 -14.25 -14.33
CA ALA A 38 6.88 -14.45 -13.09
C ALA A 38 6.59 -13.12 -12.38
N ALA A 39 7.54 -12.18 -12.36
CA ALA A 39 7.34 -10.84 -11.82
C ALA A 39 6.31 -10.04 -12.63
N LEU A 40 6.23 -10.21 -13.95
CA LEU A 40 5.27 -9.49 -14.79
C LEU A 40 3.90 -10.18 -14.92
N ALA A 41 3.76 -11.44 -14.50
CA ALA A 41 2.49 -12.20 -14.61
C ALA A 41 1.43 -11.85 -13.55
N ASP A 42 1.72 -10.91 -12.62
CA ASP A 42 0.78 -10.51 -11.57
C ASP A 42 0.06 -9.20 -11.91
N PRO A 43 -1.26 -9.16 -11.75
CA PRO A 43 -2.07 -8.00 -12.11
C PRO A 43 -1.68 -6.72 -11.35
N ILE A 44 -1.37 -6.82 -10.06
CA ILE A 44 -1.01 -5.65 -9.26
C ILE A 44 0.37 -5.13 -9.66
N ARG A 45 1.33 -6.04 -9.92
CA ARG A 45 2.67 -5.66 -10.40
C ARG A 45 2.62 -5.01 -11.78
N LEU A 46 1.79 -5.50 -12.70
CA LEU A 46 1.57 -4.85 -14.01
C LEU A 46 1.03 -3.43 -13.88
N ALA A 47 0.06 -3.22 -13.00
CA ALA A 47 -0.45 -1.89 -12.74
C ALA A 47 0.61 -0.95 -12.15
N ILE A 48 1.46 -1.44 -11.23
CA ILE A 48 2.60 -0.68 -10.72
C ILE A 48 3.51 -0.27 -11.87
N VAL A 49 3.96 -1.23 -12.70
CA VAL A 49 4.89 -0.98 -13.82
C VAL A 49 4.32 0.07 -14.78
N ARG A 50 3.03 -0.02 -15.12
CA ARG A 50 2.35 0.98 -15.98
C ARG A 50 2.26 2.35 -15.34
N GLN A 51 1.94 2.43 -14.06
CA GLN A 51 1.89 3.70 -13.34
C GLN A 51 3.28 4.34 -13.23
N VAL A 52 4.34 3.53 -13.05
CA VAL A 52 5.73 4.04 -13.07
C VAL A 52 6.11 4.49 -14.47
N SER A 53 5.71 3.78 -15.53
CA SER A 53 6.09 4.14 -16.91
C SER A 53 5.45 5.44 -17.42
N GLN A 54 4.42 5.95 -16.73
CA GLN A 54 3.70 7.17 -17.09
C GLN A 54 4.26 8.43 -16.43
N VAL A 55 5.22 8.29 -15.50
CA VAL A 55 5.85 9.41 -14.78
C VAL A 55 7.32 9.51 -15.11
N GLY A 56 7.91 10.69 -14.90
CA GLY A 56 9.35 10.85 -15.02
C GLY A 56 10.11 10.03 -13.97
N ASP A 57 11.37 9.73 -14.28
CA ASP A 57 12.27 9.01 -13.38
C ASP A 57 12.32 9.69 -12.01
N TRP A 58 12.16 8.89 -10.96
CA TRP A 58 12.20 9.32 -9.56
C TRP A 58 11.06 10.26 -9.13
N GLU A 59 10.02 10.46 -9.92
CA GLU A 59 8.95 11.38 -9.57
C GLU A 59 7.87 10.75 -8.67
N ARG A 60 7.84 9.41 -8.52
CA ARG A 60 6.82 8.72 -7.73
C ARG A 60 7.34 8.04 -6.48
N THR A 61 6.61 8.23 -5.40
CA THR A 61 6.85 7.54 -4.12
C THR A 61 6.13 6.19 -4.09
N CYS A 62 6.68 5.21 -3.36
CA CYS A 62 5.98 3.93 -3.10
C CYS A 62 4.59 4.12 -2.48
N ALA A 63 4.40 5.20 -1.71
CA ALA A 63 3.19 5.47 -0.97
C ALA A 63 2.07 6.01 -1.85
N SER A 64 2.40 6.66 -2.98
CA SER A 64 1.45 7.31 -3.88
C SER A 64 0.83 6.38 -4.92
N PHE A 65 1.16 5.09 -4.91
CA PHE A 65 0.47 4.10 -5.74
C PHE A 65 -0.87 3.76 -5.11
N ASP A 66 -1.94 4.11 -5.80
CA ASP A 66 -3.31 3.73 -5.46
C ASP A 66 -3.54 2.28 -5.89
N LEU A 67 -3.32 1.36 -4.97
CA LEU A 67 -3.44 -0.09 -5.18
C LEU A 67 -4.48 -0.66 -4.22
N PRO A 68 -5.28 -1.65 -4.64
CA PRO A 68 -6.33 -2.29 -3.84
C PRO A 68 -5.77 -3.25 -2.78
N VAL A 69 -4.57 -3.00 -2.26
CA VAL A 69 -3.83 -3.93 -1.40
C VAL A 69 -3.37 -3.27 -0.12
N GLY A 70 -3.26 -4.06 0.95
CA GLY A 70 -2.72 -3.60 2.21
C GLY A 70 -1.23 -3.23 2.10
N LYS A 71 -0.71 -2.49 3.09
CA LYS A 71 0.68 -2.04 3.15
C LYS A 71 1.70 -3.16 2.99
N ALA A 72 1.49 -4.32 3.62
CA ALA A 72 2.39 -5.47 3.55
C ALA A 72 2.47 -6.06 2.13
N SER A 73 1.32 -6.25 1.48
CA SER A 73 1.24 -6.73 0.10
C SER A 73 1.92 -5.76 -0.86
N ARG A 74 1.72 -4.45 -0.69
CA ARG A 74 2.40 -3.43 -1.50
C ARG A 74 3.92 -3.57 -1.40
N THR A 75 4.47 -3.65 -0.19
CA THR A 75 5.92 -3.87 0.01
C THR A 75 6.41 -5.13 -0.69
N HIS A 76 5.65 -6.21 -0.66
CA HIS A 76 6.00 -7.45 -1.37
C HIS A 76 6.04 -7.25 -2.89
N HIS A 77 5.03 -6.62 -3.49
CA HIS A 77 5.01 -6.35 -4.95
C HIS A 77 6.23 -5.51 -5.38
N PHE A 78 6.59 -4.47 -4.62
CA PHE A 78 7.79 -3.66 -4.88
C PHE A 78 9.09 -4.46 -4.70
N SER A 79 9.16 -5.37 -3.72
CA SER A 79 10.32 -6.25 -3.59
C SER A 79 10.49 -7.12 -4.81
N VAL A 80 9.44 -7.86 -5.20
CA VAL A 80 9.48 -8.75 -6.36
C VAL A 80 9.91 -8.01 -7.63
N LEU A 81 9.41 -6.80 -7.85
CA LEU A 81 9.80 -6.00 -9.02
C LEU A 81 11.27 -5.52 -8.97
N ARG A 82 11.82 -5.17 -7.79
CA ARG A 82 13.27 -4.85 -7.64
C ARG A 82 14.14 -6.09 -7.82
N ASP A 83 13.71 -7.21 -7.25
CA ASP A 83 14.46 -8.47 -7.27
C ASP A 83 14.50 -9.05 -8.70
N ALA A 84 13.51 -8.69 -9.53
CA ALA A 84 13.47 -8.98 -10.97
C ALA A 84 14.11 -7.88 -11.84
N GLY A 85 14.71 -6.84 -11.25
CA GLY A 85 15.39 -5.77 -11.98
C GLY A 85 14.48 -4.85 -12.79
N VAL A 86 13.16 -4.96 -12.67
CA VAL A 86 12.20 -4.14 -13.44
C VAL A 86 12.21 -2.69 -12.96
N ILE A 87 12.31 -2.49 -11.65
CA ILE A 87 12.29 -1.17 -11.03
C ILE A 87 13.52 -0.94 -10.16
N GLU A 88 13.81 0.33 -9.92
CA GLU A 88 14.77 0.77 -8.91
C GLU A 88 14.08 1.64 -7.88
N GLN A 89 14.56 1.57 -6.64
CA GLN A 89 14.10 2.45 -5.57
C GLN A 89 15.28 3.11 -4.90
N ARG A 90 15.09 4.36 -4.46
CA ARG A 90 16.05 5.08 -3.63
C ARG A 90 15.32 5.87 -2.56
N ASP A 91 15.98 6.09 -1.43
CA ASP A 91 15.47 6.97 -0.39
C ASP A 91 15.85 8.42 -0.71
N GLU A 92 14.88 9.31 -0.65
CA GLU A 92 15.05 10.76 -0.77
C GLU A 92 14.30 11.42 0.39
N GLY A 93 15.06 11.73 1.44
CA GLY A 93 14.51 12.19 2.72
C GLY A 93 13.51 11.18 3.31
N PRO A 94 12.26 11.58 3.62
CA PRO A 94 11.25 10.67 4.16
C PRO A 94 10.61 9.79 3.07
N HIS A 95 10.85 10.07 1.78
CA HIS A 95 10.21 9.40 0.67
C HIS A 95 11.07 8.28 0.09
N ARG A 96 10.43 7.22 -0.41
CA ARG A 96 11.09 6.20 -1.22
C ARG A 96 10.60 6.32 -2.64
N LEU A 97 11.46 6.85 -3.49
CA LEU A 97 11.18 7.11 -4.90
C LEU A 97 11.39 5.84 -5.71
N THR A 98 10.63 5.68 -6.79
CA THR A 98 10.68 4.53 -7.69
C THR A 98 10.84 5.01 -9.12
N ARG A 99 11.73 4.38 -9.88
CA ARG A 99 11.84 4.53 -11.33
C ARG A 99 11.72 3.19 -12.04
N LEU A 100 11.33 3.22 -13.31
CA LEU A 100 11.35 2.05 -14.19
C LEU A 100 12.75 1.94 -14.81
N ARG A 101 13.37 0.77 -14.75
CA ARG A 101 14.70 0.53 -15.34
C ARG A 101 14.57 0.15 -16.81
N ARG A 102 13.80 0.93 -17.57
CA ARG A 102 13.37 0.57 -18.92
C ARG A 102 14.56 0.23 -19.81
N LYS A 103 15.57 1.11 -19.85
CA LYS A 103 16.73 0.94 -20.72
C LYS A 103 17.50 -0.34 -20.39
N GLU A 104 17.83 -0.52 -19.12
CA GLU A 104 18.62 -1.66 -18.64
C GLU A 104 17.85 -2.98 -18.80
N PHE A 105 16.53 -2.96 -18.62
CA PHE A 105 15.68 -4.11 -18.77
C PHE A 105 15.45 -4.50 -20.25
N ASP A 106 15.24 -3.51 -21.13
CA ASP A 106 15.07 -3.74 -22.57
C ASP A 106 16.36 -4.25 -23.24
N GLU A 107 17.54 -3.91 -22.73
CA GLU A 107 18.82 -4.49 -23.15
C GLU A 107 18.89 -6.01 -22.90
N CYS A 108 18.25 -6.49 -21.83
CA CYS A 108 18.26 -7.91 -21.44
C CYS A 108 17.06 -8.69 -21.99
N PHE A 109 15.90 -8.05 -22.10
CA PHE A 109 14.63 -8.65 -22.55
C PHE A 109 13.96 -7.79 -23.63
N PRO A 110 14.52 -7.73 -24.85
CA PRO A 110 14.04 -6.83 -25.89
C PRO A 110 12.55 -6.99 -26.18
N GLY A 111 11.80 -5.88 -26.09
CA GLY A 111 10.37 -5.81 -26.42
C GLY A 111 9.43 -6.35 -25.34
N LEU A 112 9.92 -6.92 -24.24
CA LEU A 112 9.06 -7.47 -23.19
C LEU A 112 8.26 -6.39 -22.46
N LEU A 113 8.91 -5.29 -22.06
CA LEU A 113 8.20 -4.18 -21.43
C LEU A 113 7.22 -3.51 -22.40
N ASP A 114 7.59 -3.35 -23.66
CA ASP A 114 6.69 -2.77 -24.65
C ASP A 114 5.45 -3.63 -24.89
N LEU A 115 5.59 -4.95 -24.97
CA LEU A 115 4.45 -5.87 -25.03
C LEU A 115 3.53 -5.67 -23.81
N VAL A 116 4.13 -5.69 -22.61
CA VAL A 116 3.39 -5.57 -21.35
C VAL A 116 2.67 -4.24 -21.22
N LEU A 117 3.29 -3.14 -21.66
CA LEU A 117 2.76 -1.79 -21.53
C LEU A 117 1.72 -1.45 -22.61
N ASN A 118 1.79 -2.11 -23.76
CA ASN A 118 0.85 -1.89 -24.86
C ASN A 118 -0.31 -2.90 -24.91
N GLU A 119 -0.32 -3.95 -24.08
CA GLU A 119 -1.41 -4.93 -24.04
C GLU A 119 -2.75 -4.25 -23.67
N PRO A 120 -3.73 -4.17 -24.59
CA PRO A 120 -4.96 -3.37 -24.40
C PRO A 120 -5.97 -4.08 -23.50
N ARG A 121 -5.89 -5.41 -23.36
CA ARG A 121 -6.83 -6.20 -22.55
C ARG A 121 -6.64 -6.01 -21.04
N TRP A 122 -5.62 -5.26 -20.65
CA TRP A 122 -5.23 -4.97 -19.28
C TRP A 122 -6.03 -3.80 -18.65
N ASP A 123 -6.94 -3.15 -19.37
CA ASP A 123 -7.65 -1.92 -18.95
C ASP A 123 -8.75 -2.10 -17.88
N LYS A 124 -8.56 -2.99 -16.89
CA LYS A 124 -9.47 -3.10 -15.76
C LYS A 124 -8.94 -2.28 -14.58
N PRO A 125 -9.71 -1.32 -14.02
CA PRO A 125 -9.30 -0.66 -12.79
C PRO A 125 -9.18 -1.70 -11.68
N ILE A 126 -7.96 -1.90 -11.21
CA ILE A 126 -7.66 -2.74 -10.04
C ILE A 126 -8.20 -2.03 -8.78
N GLY A 127 -9.50 -2.12 -8.54
CA GLY A 127 -10.16 -1.84 -7.26
C GLY A 127 -9.75 -0.53 -6.55
N VAL A 128 -10.04 0.63 -7.13
CA VAL A 128 -10.05 1.89 -6.36
C VAL A 128 -11.08 1.73 -5.25
N ARG A 129 -10.64 1.59 -4.00
CA ARG A 129 -11.54 1.79 -2.85
C ARG A 129 -11.78 3.28 -2.78
N SER A 130 -12.94 3.74 -3.27
CA SER A 130 -13.41 5.12 -3.11
C SER A 130 -13.14 5.57 -1.67
N ALA A 131 -12.57 6.76 -1.50
CA ALA A 131 -12.23 7.34 -0.20
C ALA A 131 -13.47 7.64 0.70
N ASP A 132 -14.67 7.24 0.29
CA ASP A 132 -15.96 7.55 0.94
C ASP A 132 -16.33 6.63 2.11
N GLY A 133 -15.36 5.92 2.69
CA GLY A 133 -15.58 4.97 3.79
C GLY A 133 -15.44 5.55 5.20
N ALA A 134 -14.98 6.79 5.36
CA ALA A 134 -14.61 7.33 6.68
C ALA A 134 -15.78 7.90 7.52
N GLU A 135 -17.01 7.97 6.98
CA GLU A 135 -18.14 8.58 7.68
C GLU A 135 -19.34 7.64 7.85
N ARG A 136 -19.11 6.52 8.55
CA ARG A 136 -20.21 5.71 9.12
C ARG A 136 -19.74 5.07 10.42
N GLY A 137 -19.63 5.91 11.46
CA GLY A 137 -19.16 5.44 12.76
C GLY A 137 -19.32 6.42 13.93
N ARG A 138 -20.27 7.37 13.89
CA ARG A 138 -20.71 8.11 15.08
C ARG A 138 -22.20 8.42 15.04
N ARG A 139 -23.04 7.40 15.25
CA ARG A 139 -24.39 7.60 15.80
C ARG A 139 -24.71 6.49 16.78
N ARG A 140 -24.72 6.84 18.06
CA ARG A 140 -25.31 6.20 19.25
C ARG A 140 -24.67 6.93 20.45
N THR A 141 -25.34 7.55 21.41
CA THR A 141 -26.75 7.59 21.84
C THR A 141 -26.86 8.72 22.87
N SER A 142 -27.86 9.60 22.79
CA SER A 142 -28.37 10.33 23.96
C SER A 142 -29.80 10.81 23.69
N GLN A 143 -30.75 9.87 23.66
CA GLN A 143 -32.14 10.20 24.00
C GLN A 143 -32.25 9.98 25.51
N HIS A 144 -32.28 11.07 26.27
CA HIS A 144 -32.87 11.07 27.61
C HIS A 144 -34.34 11.44 27.43
N SER A 145 -35.19 10.43 27.63
CA SER A 145 -36.62 10.58 27.81
C SER A 145 -36.90 11.22 29.16
N SER A 146 -37.51 12.40 29.18
CA SER A 146 -38.23 12.91 30.34
C SER A 146 -39.72 12.65 30.12
N HIS A 147 -40.21 11.61 30.80
CA HIS A 147 -41.62 11.24 30.91
C HIS A 147 -42.03 11.44 32.37
N SER A 148 -42.89 12.42 32.64
CA SER A 148 -43.76 12.54 33.84
C SER A 148 -44.47 13.88 33.76
N SER A 149 -45.76 14.04 34.05
CA SER A 149 -46.82 13.12 34.44
C SER A 149 -48.15 13.90 34.35
N ARG A 150 -49.23 13.19 34.02
CA ARG A 150 -50.66 13.35 34.42
C ARG A 150 -51.01 14.63 35.21
N GLY A 151 -52.05 15.42 34.90
CA GLY A 151 -53.42 15.06 34.48
C GLY A 151 -54.42 15.32 35.62
N GLY A 152 -55.44 16.15 35.37
CA GLY A 152 -56.63 16.41 36.24
C GLY A 152 -56.89 17.91 36.41
N ASN A 153 -57.83 18.57 35.71
CA ASN A 153 -59.31 18.55 35.80
C ASN A 153 -59.88 19.07 37.15
N HIS A 154 -61.12 19.61 37.07
CA HIS A 154 -61.99 20.30 38.04
C HIS A 154 -61.78 21.84 38.02
N GLY A 155 -62.72 22.70 37.65
CA GLY A 155 -64.16 22.58 37.44
C GLY A 155 -64.89 23.61 38.32
N ARG A 156 -65.30 24.74 37.72
CA ARG A 156 -66.47 25.62 37.99
C ARG A 156 -66.18 27.06 37.63
#